data_AF-A0A4R4NR03-F1
#
_entry.id   AF-A0A4R4NR03-F1
#
_cell.length_a   1.000
_cell.length_b   1.000
_cell.length_c   1.000
_cell.angle_alpha   90.00
_cell.angle_beta   90.00
_cell.angle_gamma   90.00
#
_symmetry.space_group_name_H-M   'P 1'
#
loop_
_entity.id
_entity.type
_entity.pdbx_description
1 polymer ?
#
loop_
_entity_poly.entity_id
_entity_poly.type
_entity_poly.pdbx_seq_one_letter_code
_entity_poly.pdbx_strand_id
1 'polypeptide(L)'
;MPSDVPVDLSGAVDRRMALAREWDTLVEQVRRLDGFVDFLRPPRLETLLPAASDGQIAIVNLSQLRCDALIIGTGGVRVVELPHLSVQTVVEQAVDHLWVLRQVDLAFHELQAAWQRYGGGEHGPAAIRRYTEAKLAYQRAIDDRDRTLDAALAWLWDEIADPVLTAAGLVGSPAPGQRWPRLWWCPTGALTLLPLHAAGYHDGSGRAVLERAVSSYTPTLRALLEARRPLDPAPDEERMLIVALPDTPDAVPLTDVARERDLLTSVFAGRNTLLEGDSATADAVGAQLPRHRWAHFCCHGGQDLFDPSQGGLLLHDRTLSIAEISARGHSGEFAFLSACMTATGGVALSDEAITLAAALHYTGYRQVIGTLWSVYDDVAADVAAAVYADLTATGRFEPARSADALHWAIRKLRDVRRLPSSAWAPFTHTGP
;
A
#
# COMPACT_ATOMS: atom_id res chain seq x y z
N MET A 1 22.79 46.86 24.46
CA MET A 1 22.04 47.44 23.33
C MET A 1 22.66 46.89 22.05
N PRO A 2 22.10 45.86 21.41
CA PRO A 2 22.57 45.45 20.09
C PRO A 2 22.11 46.50 19.07
N SER A 3 23.00 46.86 18.16
CA SER A 3 22.78 47.80 17.06
C SER A 3 21.87 47.20 15.98
N ASP A 4 20.76 47.88 15.70
CA ASP A 4 19.94 47.65 14.50
C ASP A 4 20.75 48.00 13.24
N VAL A 5 21.17 46.97 12.50
CA VAL A 5 21.64 47.15 11.12
C VAL A 5 20.40 47.17 10.22
N PRO A 6 20.15 48.24 9.45
CA PRO A 6 19.01 48.28 8.54
C PRO A 6 19.21 47.23 7.43
N VAL A 7 18.34 46.23 7.40
CA VAL A 7 18.30 45.24 6.30
C VAL A 7 17.88 45.98 5.03
N ASP A 8 18.75 45.99 4.01
CA ASP A 8 18.45 46.56 2.69
C ASP A 8 17.42 45.70 1.96
N LEU A 9 16.15 45.95 2.27
CA LEU A 9 14.99 45.28 1.68
C LEU A 9 14.83 45.58 0.19
N SER A 10 15.35 46.71 -0.31
CA SER A 10 15.27 47.11 -1.73
C SER A 10 16.16 46.23 -2.59
N GLY A 11 17.44 46.09 -2.23
CA GLY A 11 18.38 45.25 -2.95
C GLY A 11 17.99 43.76 -2.95
N ALA A 12 17.37 43.29 -1.87
CA ALA A 12 16.84 41.93 -1.78
C ALA A 12 15.64 41.69 -2.71
N VAL A 13 14.72 42.66 -2.84
CA VAL A 13 13.58 42.59 -3.75
C VAL A 13 14.03 42.65 -5.21
N ASP A 14 14.94 43.56 -5.55
CA ASP A 14 15.48 43.69 -6.91
C ASP A 14 16.22 42.42 -7.35
N ARG A 15 17.03 41.83 -6.46
CA ARG A 15 17.71 40.56 -6.71
C ARG A 15 16.72 39.41 -6.90
N ARG A 16 15.65 39.35 -6.10
CA ARG A 16 14.58 38.35 -6.27
C ARG A 16 13.88 38.48 -7.62
N MET A 17 13.57 39.71 -8.06
CA MET A 17 12.95 39.95 -9.36
C MET A 17 13.88 39.61 -10.53
N ALA A 18 15.18 39.90 -10.41
CA ALA A 18 16.17 39.53 -11.41
C ALA A 18 16.28 38.00 -11.55
N LEU A 19 16.39 37.28 -10.43
CA LEU A 19 16.44 35.81 -10.41
C LEU A 19 15.15 35.18 -10.96
N ALA A 20 13.97 35.77 -10.68
CA ALA A 20 12.71 35.28 -11.23
C ALA A 20 12.68 35.41 -12.77
N ARG A 21 13.17 36.52 -13.32
CA ARG A 21 13.26 36.70 -14.78
C ARG A 21 14.29 35.77 -15.43
N GLU A 22 15.43 35.58 -14.76
CA GLU A 22 16.45 34.63 -15.20
C GLU A 22 15.89 33.21 -15.22
N TRP A 23 15.18 32.81 -14.16
CA TRP A 23 14.45 31.55 -14.09
C TRP A 23 13.46 31.39 -15.25
N ASP A 24 12.59 32.38 -15.49
CA ASP A 24 11.61 32.33 -16.58
C ASP A 24 12.30 32.20 -17.95
N THR A 25 13.39 32.93 -18.15
CA THR A 25 14.20 32.88 -19.38
C THR A 25 14.82 31.49 -19.57
N LEU A 26 15.41 30.91 -18.53
CA LEU A 26 15.99 29.56 -18.57
C LEU A 26 14.91 28.51 -18.84
N VAL A 27 13.76 28.60 -18.19
CA VAL A 27 12.62 27.69 -18.43
C VAL A 27 12.15 27.78 -19.87
N GLU A 28 12.06 28.98 -20.45
CA GLU A 28 11.74 29.15 -21.88
C GLU A 28 12.80 28.59 -22.81
N GLN A 29 14.08 28.74 -22.48
CA GLN A 29 15.18 28.15 -23.26
C GLN A 29 15.09 26.62 -23.24
N VAL A 30 14.87 26.00 -22.08
CA VAL A 30 14.68 24.55 -21.98
C VAL A 30 13.48 24.11 -22.80
N ARG A 31 12.36 24.85 -22.76
CA ARG A 31 11.16 24.53 -23.55
C ARG A 31 11.33 24.60 -25.07
N ARG A 32 12.38 25.24 -25.57
CA ARG A 32 12.72 25.26 -27.01
C ARG A 32 13.55 24.06 -27.45
N LEU A 33 14.05 23.24 -26.51
CA LEU A 33 14.76 22.01 -26.84
C LEU A 33 13.77 20.92 -27.27
N ASP A 34 14.17 20.11 -28.24
CA ASP A 34 13.37 18.97 -28.70
C ASP A 34 13.07 18.01 -27.55
N GLY A 35 11.79 17.67 -27.38
CA GLY A 35 11.31 16.82 -26.27
C GLY A 35 11.01 17.54 -24.95
N PHE A 36 11.33 18.83 -24.82
CA PHE A 36 11.14 19.62 -23.59
C PHE A 36 10.03 20.66 -23.66
N VAL A 37 9.19 20.63 -24.70
CA VAL A 37 8.14 21.64 -24.96
C VAL A 37 7.21 21.87 -23.76
N ASP A 38 6.95 20.81 -22.99
CA ASP A 38 6.10 20.83 -21.80
C ASP A 38 6.91 20.84 -20.48
N PHE A 39 8.21 21.19 -20.51
CA PHE A 39 9.06 21.26 -19.31
C PHE A 39 8.45 22.20 -18.25
N LEU A 40 8.30 21.71 -17.03
CA LEU A 40 7.60 22.39 -15.92
C LEU A 40 6.18 22.88 -16.27
N ARG A 41 5.51 22.25 -17.25
CA ARG A 41 4.08 22.44 -17.50
C ARG A 41 3.31 21.23 -16.98
N PRO A 42 2.05 21.41 -16.57
CA PRO A 42 1.18 20.28 -16.29
C PRO A 42 1.08 19.38 -17.52
N PRO A 43 1.10 18.05 -17.35
CA PRO A 43 0.79 17.13 -18.44
C PRO A 43 -0.60 17.42 -19.00
N ARG A 44 -0.75 17.28 -20.32
CA ARG A 44 -2.04 17.46 -20.99
C ARG A 44 -2.98 16.34 -20.59
N LEU A 45 -4.23 16.66 -20.26
CA LEU A 45 -5.21 15.68 -19.80
C LEU A 45 -5.36 14.52 -20.80
N GLU A 46 -5.34 14.81 -22.10
CA GLU A 46 -5.48 13.84 -23.18
C GLU A 46 -4.38 12.76 -23.13
N THR A 47 -3.19 13.12 -22.64
CA THR A 47 -2.08 12.16 -22.46
C THR A 47 -2.24 11.29 -21.22
N LEU A 48 -3.11 11.69 -20.28
CA LEU A 48 -3.36 11.00 -19.03
C LEU A 48 -4.63 10.12 -19.05
N LEU A 49 -5.64 10.48 -19.85
CA LEU A 49 -6.88 9.72 -19.99
C LEU A 49 -6.70 8.22 -20.32
N PRO A 50 -5.70 7.79 -21.12
CA PRO A 50 -5.48 6.36 -21.37
C PRO A 50 -5.19 5.52 -20.12
N ALA A 51 -4.87 6.14 -18.98
CA ALA A 51 -4.70 5.45 -17.69
C ALA A 51 -5.98 4.68 -17.28
N ALA A 52 -7.15 5.22 -17.64
CA ALA A 52 -8.48 4.71 -17.34
C ALA A 52 -9.04 3.78 -18.44
N SER A 53 -8.15 3.15 -19.23
CA SER A 53 -8.54 2.24 -20.33
C SER A 53 -9.21 0.96 -19.84
N ASP A 54 -8.77 0.43 -18.69
CA ASP A 54 -9.27 -0.84 -18.12
C ASP A 54 -10.29 -0.65 -16.99
N GLY A 55 -10.76 0.58 -16.76
CA GLY A 55 -11.77 0.96 -15.77
C GLY A 55 -11.56 2.38 -15.24
N GLN A 56 -12.32 2.77 -14.22
CA GLN A 56 -12.35 4.16 -13.75
C GLN A 56 -11.30 4.44 -12.67
N ILE A 57 -10.83 5.68 -12.60
CA ILE A 57 -9.88 6.14 -11.58
C ILE A 57 -10.55 7.24 -10.77
N ALA A 58 -10.56 7.13 -9.45
CA ALA A 58 -11.03 8.14 -8.53
C ALA A 58 -9.84 8.82 -7.85
N ILE A 59 -9.55 10.05 -8.27
CA ILE A 59 -8.60 10.91 -7.55
C ILE A 59 -9.39 11.66 -6.48
N VAL A 60 -9.06 11.47 -5.21
CA VAL A 60 -9.73 12.17 -4.10
C VAL A 60 -8.83 13.30 -3.63
N ASN A 61 -9.22 14.53 -3.93
CA ASN A 61 -8.48 15.74 -3.62
C ASN A 61 -8.95 16.37 -2.31
N LEU A 62 -8.01 16.60 -1.40
CA LEU A 62 -8.23 17.28 -0.13
C LEU A 62 -7.71 18.72 -0.21
N SER A 63 -8.56 19.69 0.11
CA SER A 63 -8.15 21.10 0.18
C SER A 63 -8.97 21.86 1.22
N GLN A 64 -8.37 22.90 1.80
CA GLN A 64 -9.06 23.80 2.72
C GLN A 64 -10.18 24.60 2.03
N LEU A 65 -10.14 24.72 0.70
CA LEU A 65 -11.14 25.45 -0.07
C LEU A 65 -12.36 24.56 -0.40
N ARG A 66 -12.12 23.35 -0.90
CA ARG A 66 -13.14 22.35 -1.25
C ARG A 66 -12.49 20.99 -1.42
N CYS A 67 -13.17 19.93 -0.98
CA CYS A 67 -12.79 18.55 -1.25
C CYS A 67 -13.61 18.00 -2.42
N ASP A 68 -12.96 17.31 -3.34
CA ASP A 68 -13.57 16.79 -4.57
C ASP A 68 -13.06 15.38 -4.87
N ALA A 69 -13.88 14.56 -5.51
CA ALA A 69 -13.42 13.39 -6.24
C ALA A 69 -13.46 13.66 -7.75
N LEU A 70 -12.33 13.44 -8.42
CA LEU A 70 -12.20 13.48 -9.87
C LEU A 70 -12.29 12.05 -10.40
N ILE A 71 -13.43 11.72 -11.01
CA ILE A 71 -13.64 10.42 -11.64
C ILE A 71 -13.17 10.51 -13.08
N ILE A 72 -12.11 9.78 -13.39
CA ILE A 72 -11.51 9.70 -14.71
C ILE A 72 -12.01 8.42 -15.38
N GLY A 73 -12.52 8.57 -16.58
CA GLY A 73 -12.90 7.46 -17.45
C GLY A 73 -12.56 7.76 -18.90
N THR A 74 -12.92 6.84 -19.79
CA THR A 74 -12.68 6.98 -21.24
C THR A 74 -13.37 8.20 -21.86
N GLY A 75 -14.45 8.70 -21.25
CA GLY A 75 -15.19 9.89 -21.68
C GLY A 75 -14.70 11.22 -21.13
N GLY A 76 -13.60 11.24 -20.35
CA GLY A 76 -13.06 12.46 -19.73
C GLY A 76 -13.09 12.42 -18.20
N VAL A 77 -13.18 13.62 -17.59
CA VAL A 77 -13.16 13.80 -16.13
C VAL A 77 -14.51 14.31 -15.64
N ARG A 78 -15.05 13.65 -14.63
CA ARG A 78 -16.24 14.10 -13.90
C ARG A 78 -15.84 14.52 -12.49
N VAL A 79 -16.24 15.72 -12.08
CA VAL A 79 -16.03 16.23 -10.73
C VAL A 79 -17.23 15.87 -9.87
N VAL A 80 -16.97 15.33 -8.68
CA VAL A 80 -17.95 15.05 -7.63
C VAL A 80 -17.54 15.83 -6.41
N GLU A 81 -18.35 16.82 -6.02
CA GLU A 81 -18.09 17.57 -4.80
C GLU A 81 -18.34 16.68 -3.57
N LEU A 82 -17.46 16.76 -2.57
CA LEU A 82 -17.56 16.03 -1.31
C LEU A 82 -17.78 17.05 -0.17
N PRO A 83 -19.00 17.61 -0.04
CA PRO A 83 -19.25 18.82 0.76
C PRO A 83 -19.09 18.63 2.27
N HIS A 84 -19.16 17.39 2.74
CA HIS A 84 -19.04 17.03 4.15
C HIS A 84 -17.61 16.57 4.51
N LEU A 85 -16.76 16.36 3.50
CA LEU A 85 -15.36 15.99 3.69
C LEU A 85 -14.52 17.25 3.93
N SER A 86 -13.67 17.20 4.95
CA SER A 86 -12.71 18.27 5.25
C SER A 86 -11.32 17.70 5.49
N VAL A 87 -10.28 18.51 5.28
CA VAL A 87 -8.89 18.12 5.61
C VAL A 87 -8.78 17.70 7.08
N GLN A 88 -9.44 18.45 7.98
CA GLN A 88 -9.40 18.17 9.41
C GLN A 88 -10.01 16.82 9.76
N THR A 89 -11.23 16.53 9.27
CA THR A 89 -11.91 15.27 9.58
C THR A 89 -11.16 14.06 9.03
N VAL A 90 -10.53 14.17 7.85
CA VAL A 90 -9.65 13.11 7.34
C VAL A 90 -8.44 12.90 8.24
N VAL A 91 -7.79 13.98 8.67
CA VAL A 91 -6.61 13.88 9.55
C VAL A 91 -6.97 13.24 10.87
N GLU A 92 -8.10 13.61 11.48
CA GLU A 92 -8.62 12.99 12.70
C GLU A 92 -8.82 11.47 12.51
N GLN A 93 -9.50 11.07 11.44
CA GLN A 93 -9.70 9.64 11.12
C GLN A 93 -8.38 8.88 10.92
N ALA A 94 -7.42 9.48 10.21
CA ALA A 94 -6.10 8.88 9.98
C ALA A 94 -5.29 8.75 11.29
N VAL A 95 -5.32 9.77 12.14
CA VAL A 95 -4.63 9.75 13.44
C VAL A 95 -5.24 8.70 14.36
N ASP A 96 -6.56 8.66 14.48
CA ASP A 96 -7.25 7.67 15.31
C ASP A 96 -6.98 6.25 14.82
N HIS A 97 -7.01 6.04 13.49
CA HIS A 97 -6.67 4.76 12.87
C HIS A 97 -5.24 4.31 13.19
N LEU A 98 -4.24 5.19 12.96
CA LEU A 98 -2.85 4.86 13.26
C LEU A 98 -2.60 4.65 14.76
N TRP A 99 -3.30 5.41 15.61
CA TRP A 99 -3.19 5.28 17.06
C TRP A 99 -3.62 3.89 17.53
N VAL A 100 -4.81 3.42 17.13
CA VAL A 100 -5.31 2.11 17.57
C VAL A 100 -4.45 0.96 17.03
N LEU A 101 -3.92 1.08 15.81
CA LEU A 101 -2.96 0.10 15.27
C LEU A 101 -1.70 0.04 16.15
N ARG A 102 -1.13 1.20 16.50
CA ARG A 102 0.04 1.27 17.38
C ARG A 102 -0.22 0.69 18.76
N GLN A 103 -1.40 0.92 19.34
CA GLN A 103 -1.74 0.36 20.66
C GLN A 103 -1.80 -1.17 20.64
N VAL A 104 -2.31 -1.77 19.57
CA VAL A 104 -2.33 -3.24 19.40
C VAL A 104 -0.92 -3.79 19.34
N ASP A 105 -0.03 -3.18 18.54
CA ASP A 105 1.37 -3.62 18.42
C ASP A 105 2.10 -3.52 19.78
N LEU A 106 1.94 -2.42 20.51
CA LEU A 106 2.53 -2.24 21.84
C LEU A 106 2.02 -3.30 22.83
N ALA A 107 0.70 -3.50 22.90
CA ALA A 107 0.11 -4.47 23.81
C ALA A 107 0.50 -5.91 23.45
N PHE A 108 0.68 -6.22 22.15
CA PHE A 108 1.18 -7.50 21.70
C PHE A 108 2.63 -7.74 22.16
N HIS A 109 3.52 -6.75 21.99
CA HIS A 109 4.90 -6.86 22.46
C HIS A 109 4.99 -7.05 23.98
N GLU A 110 4.16 -6.33 24.75
CA GLU A 110 4.10 -6.52 26.21
C GLU A 110 3.60 -7.92 26.60
N LEU A 111 2.56 -8.42 25.94
CA LEU A 111 2.06 -9.78 26.13
C LEU A 111 3.14 -10.81 25.81
N GLN A 112 3.87 -10.64 24.72
CA GLN A 112 4.92 -11.54 24.30
C GLN A 112 6.10 -11.54 25.29
N ALA A 113 6.52 -10.35 25.76
CA ALA A 113 7.55 -10.24 26.79
C ALA A 113 7.13 -10.90 28.11
N ALA A 114 5.85 -10.77 28.50
CA ALA A 114 5.31 -11.45 29.67
C ALA A 114 5.26 -12.97 29.50
N TRP A 115 4.87 -13.46 28.32
CA TRP A 115 4.85 -14.89 27.99
C TRP A 115 6.24 -15.52 28.02
N GLN A 116 7.25 -14.86 27.43
CA GLN A 116 8.63 -15.34 27.41
C GLN A 116 9.20 -15.50 28.83
N ARG A 117 8.94 -14.53 29.71
CA ARG A 117 9.35 -14.63 31.13
C ARG A 117 8.64 -15.76 31.86
N TYR A 118 7.33 -15.91 31.63
CA TYR A 118 6.55 -16.99 32.22
C TYR A 118 7.05 -18.36 31.75
N GLY A 119 7.29 -18.54 30.45
CA GLY A 119 7.86 -19.75 29.87
C GLY A 119 9.31 -20.02 30.30
N GLY A 120 10.07 -18.97 30.58
CA GLY A 120 11.45 -19.01 31.10
C GLY A 120 11.58 -19.37 32.59
N GLY A 121 10.49 -19.74 33.27
CA GLY A 121 10.51 -20.25 34.64
C GLY A 121 10.01 -19.27 35.71
N GLU A 122 9.62 -18.03 35.37
CA GLU A 122 8.96 -17.11 36.30
C GLU A 122 7.49 -17.54 36.52
N HIS A 123 7.25 -18.50 37.41
CA HIS A 123 5.89 -19.02 37.66
C HIS A 123 5.21 -18.47 38.94
N GLY A 124 5.77 -17.43 39.56
CA GLY A 124 5.21 -16.84 40.78
C GLY A 124 3.88 -16.09 40.56
N PRO A 125 3.08 -15.82 41.61
CA PRO A 125 1.82 -15.09 41.50
C PRO A 125 1.92 -13.73 40.81
N ALA A 126 3.06 -13.04 40.94
CA ALA A 126 3.32 -11.77 40.25
C ALA A 126 3.46 -11.93 38.73
N ALA A 127 4.09 -13.02 38.27
CA ALA A 127 4.26 -13.30 36.85
C ALA A 127 2.92 -13.68 36.20
N ILE A 128 2.10 -14.50 36.89
CA ILE A 128 0.73 -14.81 36.45
C ILE A 128 -0.11 -13.55 36.31
N ARG A 129 -0.06 -12.64 37.31
CA ARG A 129 -0.77 -11.35 37.24
C ARG A 129 -0.32 -10.52 36.05
N ARG A 130 0.99 -10.34 35.86
CA ARG A 130 1.56 -9.58 34.74
C ARG A 130 1.12 -10.13 33.38
N TYR A 131 1.20 -11.45 33.18
CA TYR A 131 0.74 -12.08 31.94
C TYR A 131 -0.77 -11.89 31.73
N THR A 132 -1.57 -12.06 32.79
CA THR A 132 -3.02 -11.86 32.72
C THR A 132 -3.39 -10.42 32.39
N GLU A 133 -2.73 -9.45 33.01
CA GLU A 133 -2.92 -8.01 32.76
C GLU A 133 -2.55 -7.65 31.32
N ALA A 134 -1.40 -8.11 30.83
CA ALA A 134 -0.97 -7.89 29.45
C ALA A 134 -1.94 -8.54 28.43
N LYS A 135 -2.42 -9.75 28.72
CA LYS A 135 -3.41 -10.44 27.87
C LYS A 135 -4.72 -9.67 27.78
N LEU A 136 -5.22 -9.17 28.91
CA LEU A 136 -6.43 -8.34 28.95
C LEU A 136 -6.23 -6.99 28.26
N ALA A 137 -5.04 -6.38 28.38
CA ALA A 137 -4.71 -5.14 27.68
C ALA A 137 -4.68 -5.34 26.16
N TYR A 138 -4.07 -6.43 25.69
CA TYR A 138 -4.05 -6.80 24.27
C TYR A 138 -5.46 -7.04 23.72
N GLN A 139 -6.31 -7.76 24.46
CA GLN A 139 -7.71 -7.97 24.06
C GLN A 139 -8.47 -6.64 23.95
N ARG A 140 -8.32 -5.73 24.92
CA ARG A 140 -8.95 -4.40 24.84
C ARG A 140 -8.45 -3.59 23.65
N ALA A 141 -7.15 -3.65 23.35
CA ALA A 141 -6.58 -2.94 22.20
C ALA A 141 -7.13 -3.49 20.87
N ILE A 142 -7.30 -4.81 20.74
CA ILE A 142 -7.95 -5.44 19.59
C ILE A 142 -9.40 -4.95 19.44
N ASP A 143 -10.19 -5.00 20.51
CA ASP A 143 -11.59 -4.60 20.48
C ASP A 143 -11.73 -3.12 20.10
N ASP A 144 -10.83 -2.27 20.60
CA ASP A 144 -10.83 -0.84 20.30
C ASP A 144 -10.41 -0.54 18.87
N ARG A 145 -9.38 -1.24 18.36
CA ARG A 145 -8.99 -1.19 16.94
C ARG A 145 -10.16 -1.58 16.05
N ASP A 146 -10.82 -2.70 16.33
CA ASP A 146 -11.88 -3.22 15.47
C ASP A 146 -13.07 -2.25 15.42
N ARG A 147 -13.50 -1.71 16.57
CA ARG A 147 -14.56 -0.67 16.60
C ARG A 147 -14.18 0.60 15.86
N THR A 148 -12.97 1.11 16.08
CA THR A 148 -12.49 2.34 15.43
C THR A 148 -12.35 2.15 13.93
N LEU A 149 -11.86 0.98 13.48
CA LEU A 149 -11.77 0.65 12.07
C LEU A 149 -13.17 0.54 11.44
N ASP A 150 -14.10 -0.19 12.04
CA ASP A 150 -15.46 -0.33 11.47
C ASP A 150 -16.17 1.04 11.38
N ALA A 151 -15.98 1.92 12.38
CA ALA A 151 -16.48 3.28 12.33
C ALA A 151 -15.83 4.11 11.20
N ALA A 152 -14.51 4.01 11.04
CA ALA A 152 -13.79 4.68 9.95
C ALA A 152 -14.21 4.16 8.57
N LEU A 153 -14.44 2.85 8.42
CA LEU A 153 -14.90 2.24 7.16
C LEU A 153 -16.32 2.70 6.79
N ALA A 154 -17.22 2.81 7.76
CA ALA A 154 -18.56 3.37 7.55
C ALA A 154 -18.50 4.86 7.19
N TRP A 155 -17.63 5.63 7.84
CA TRP A 155 -17.41 7.04 7.51
C TRP A 155 -16.83 7.22 6.11
N LEU A 156 -15.78 6.48 5.74
CA LEU A 156 -15.21 6.48 4.37
C LEU A 156 -16.27 6.13 3.33
N TRP A 157 -17.19 5.24 3.68
CA TRP A 157 -18.29 4.86 2.80
C TRP A 157 -19.23 6.04 2.53
N ASP A 158 -19.77 6.64 3.58
CA ASP A 158 -20.77 7.70 3.46
C ASP A 158 -20.17 8.98 2.85
N GLU A 159 -18.94 9.32 3.23
CA GLU A 159 -18.31 10.58 2.85
C GLU A 159 -17.58 10.55 1.51
N ILE A 160 -17.11 9.37 1.06
CA ILE A 160 -16.23 9.26 -0.11
C ILE A 160 -16.71 8.17 -1.06
N ALA A 161 -16.79 6.92 -0.59
CA ALA A 161 -16.91 5.79 -1.49
C ALA A 161 -18.28 5.74 -2.17
N ASP A 162 -19.38 5.94 -1.45
CA ASP A 162 -20.72 5.92 -2.06
C ASP A 162 -20.95 7.08 -3.05
N PRO A 163 -20.58 8.33 -2.75
CA PRO A 163 -20.61 9.42 -3.75
C PRO A 163 -19.79 9.10 -5.01
N VAL A 164 -18.57 8.58 -4.84
CA VAL A 164 -17.69 8.21 -5.95
C VAL A 164 -18.29 7.07 -6.78
N LEU A 165 -18.70 5.99 -6.13
CA LEU A 165 -19.28 4.81 -6.79
C LEU A 165 -20.59 5.15 -7.50
N THR A 166 -21.46 5.95 -6.87
CA THR A 166 -22.72 6.39 -7.47
C THR A 166 -22.48 7.22 -8.72
N ALA A 167 -21.59 8.21 -8.65
CA ALA A 167 -21.25 9.03 -9.83
C ALA A 167 -20.51 8.21 -10.91
N ALA A 168 -19.78 7.17 -10.52
CA ALA A 168 -19.15 6.22 -11.42
C ALA A 168 -20.14 5.26 -12.10
N GLY A 169 -21.37 5.14 -11.59
CA GLY A 169 -22.38 4.19 -12.06
C GLY A 169 -22.24 2.78 -11.45
N LEU A 170 -21.43 2.64 -10.40
CA LEU A 170 -21.11 1.40 -9.70
C LEU A 170 -21.98 1.26 -8.45
N VAL A 171 -23.30 1.12 -8.63
CA VAL A 171 -24.30 1.23 -7.53
C VAL A 171 -24.69 -0.10 -6.88
N GLY A 172 -24.21 -1.23 -7.39
CA GLY A 172 -24.51 -2.55 -6.83
C GLY A 172 -23.59 -3.62 -7.39
N SER A 173 -23.78 -4.85 -6.89
CA SER A 173 -23.01 -5.99 -7.37
C SER A 173 -23.33 -6.31 -8.84
N PRO A 174 -22.32 -6.61 -9.66
CA PRO A 174 -22.51 -7.11 -11.02
C PRO A 174 -23.42 -8.34 -11.03
N ALA A 175 -24.25 -8.47 -12.07
CA ALA A 175 -25.09 -9.65 -12.25
C ALA A 175 -24.22 -10.90 -12.48
N PRO A 176 -24.70 -12.11 -12.13
CA PRO A 176 -23.96 -13.35 -12.39
C PRO A 176 -23.48 -13.45 -13.84
N GLY A 177 -22.19 -13.72 -14.03
CA GLY A 177 -21.56 -13.81 -15.36
C GLY A 177 -21.09 -12.49 -15.98
N GLN A 178 -21.40 -11.34 -15.36
CA GLN A 178 -20.80 -10.06 -15.77
C GLN A 178 -19.39 -9.91 -15.20
N ARG A 179 -18.50 -9.31 -16.00
CA ARG A 179 -17.16 -8.93 -15.53
C ARG A 179 -17.30 -7.84 -14.46
N TRP A 180 -16.55 -8.00 -13.37
CA TRP A 180 -16.51 -6.99 -12.32
C TRP A 180 -15.81 -5.72 -12.82
N PRO A 181 -16.35 -4.52 -12.51
CA PRO A 181 -15.73 -3.27 -12.90
C PRO A 181 -14.47 -3.04 -12.07
N ARG A 182 -13.43 -2.48 -12.71
CA ARG A 182 -12.20 -2.04 -12.04
C ARG A 182 -12.33 -0.59 -11.59
N LEU A 183 -11.86 -0.32 -10.38
CA LEU A 183 -11.75 1.03 -9.81
C LEU A 183 -10.35 1.23 -9.23
N TRP A 184 -9.64 2.27 -9.68
CA TRP A 184 -8.38 2.69 -9.07
C TRP A 184 -8.60 3.87 -8.13
N TRP A 185 -8.14 3.74 -6.89
CA TRP A 185 -8.08 4.82 -5.92
C TRP A 185 -6.73 5.54 -6.05
N CYS A 186 -6.80 6.85 -6.20
CA CYS A 186 -5.64 7.75 -6.18
C CYS A 186 -5.84 8.78 -5.05
N PRO A 187 -5.68 8.36 -3.78
CA PRO A 187 -5.87 9.25 -2.64
C PRO A 187 -4.76 10.31 -2.55
N THR A 188 -5.07 11.42 -1.86
CA THR A 188 -4.11 12.49 -1.55
C THR A 188 -4.09 12.79 -0.05
N GLY A 189 -2.98 13.34 0.45
CA GLY A 189 -2.76 13.69 1.84
C GLY A 189 -2.98 12.51 2.78
N ALA A 190 -3.63 12.78 3.92
CA ALA A 190 -3.89 11.78 4.95
C ALA A 190 -4.84 10.64 4.51
N LEU A 191 -5.58 10.77 3.41
CA LEU A 191 -6.39 9.65 2.86
C LEU A 191 -5.54 8.48 2.39
N THR A 192 -4.25 8.71 2.08
CA THR A 192 -3.31 7.63 1.69
C THR A 192 -3.10 6.60 2.81
N LEU A 193 -3.43 6.96 4.06
CA LEU A 193 -3.33 6.11 5.24
C LEU A 193 -4.61 5.33 5.55
N LEU A 194 -5.68 5.53 4.75
CA LEU A 194 -7.00 4.99 5.01
C LEU A 194 -7.43 3.97 3.94
N PRO A 195 -8.07 2.85 4.32
CA PRO A 195 -8.39 1.75 3.42
C PRO A 195 -9.66 2.00 2.58
N LEU A 196 -9.62 2.95 1.64
CA LEU A 196 -10.72 3.27 0.71
C LEU A 196 -11.34 2.04 0.03
N HIS A 197 -10.53 1.06 -0.38
CA HIS A 197 -11.00 -0.18 -1.00
C HIS A 197 -11.90 -1.05 -0.09
N ALA A 198 -11.78 -0.87 1.23
CA ALA A 198 -12.55 -1.58 2.24
C ALA A 198 -13.71 -0.75 2.80
N ALA A 199 -13.91 0.50 2.34
CA ALA A 199 -14.99 1.35 2.83
C ALA A 199 -16.35 0.64 2.70
N GLY A 200 -17.12 0.64 3.78
CA GLY A 200 -18.42 -0.03 3.84
C GLY A 200 -18.86 -0.39 5.25
N TYR A 201 -20.13 -0.78 5.36
CA TYR A 201 -20.75 -1.21 6.62
C TYR A 201 -20.51 -2.68 6.96
N HIS A 202 -20.21 -3.52 5.94
CA HIS A 202 -19.94 -4.96 6.08
C HIS A 202 -20.99 -5.75 6.88
N ASP A 203 -22.23 -5.28 6.89
CA ASP A 203 -23.39 -5.82 7.62
C ASP A 203 -24.28 -6.74 6.75
N GLY A 204 -23.82 -7.07 5.54
CA GLY A 204 -24.58 -7.83 4.54
C GLY A 204 -25.56 -7.00 3.70
N SER A 205 -25.65 -5.67 3.90
CA SER A 205 -26.52 -4.79 3.11
C SER A 205 -26.06 -4.55 1.66
N GLY A 206 -24.83 -4.95 1.32
CA GLY A 206 -24.20 -4.62 0.03
C GLY A 206 -23.63 -3.19 -0.04
N ARG A 207 -23.68 -2.42 1.06
CA ARG A 207 -23.08 -1.08 1.19
C ARG A 207 -21.59 -1.18 1.51
N ALA A 208 -20.83 -1.69 0.56
CA ALA A 208 -19.37 -1.76 0.64
C ALA A 208 -18.73 -1.72 -0.74
N VAL A 209 -17.54 -1.13 -0.84
CA VAL A 209 -16.77 -1.05 -2.10
C VAL A 209 -16.50 -2.44 -2.64
N LEU A 210 -16.18 -3.37 -1.73
CA LEU A 210 -15.91 -4.78 -2.01
C LEU A 210 -17.10 -5.50 -2.68
N GLU A 211 -18.31 -4.98 -2.57
CA GLU A 211 -19.50 -5.55 -3.22
C GLU A 211 -19.79 -4.94 -4.60
N ARG A 212 -19.06 -3.89 -5.01
CA ARG A 212 -19.37 -3.12 -6.22
C ARG A 212 -18.23 -3.06 -7.24
N ALA A 213 -16.97 -3.14 -6.81
CA ALA A 213 -15.83 -3.03 -7.72
C ALA A 213 -14.59 -3.80 -7.23
N VAL A 214 -13.78 -4.24 -8.20
CA VAL A 214 -12.42 -4.74 -7.95
C VAL A 214 -11.50 -3.53 -7.83
N SER A 215 -11.04 -3.27 -6.60
CA SER A 215 -10.25 -2.09 -6.27
C SER A 215 -8.75 -2.30 -6.50
N SER A 216 -8.07 -1.23 -6.89
CA SER A 216 -6.62 -1.13 -6.90
C SER A 216 -6.23 0.29 -6.49
N TYR A 217 -4.97 0.51 -6.14
CA TYR A 217 -4.42 1.83 -5.87
C TYR A 217 -3.47 2.23 -6.97
N THR A 218 -3.33 3.53 -7.17
CA THR A 218 -2.24 4.11 -7.96
C THR A 218 -1.78 5.40 -7.31
N PRO A 219 -0.46 5.61 -7.15
CA PRO A 219 0.06 6.88 -6.65
C PRO A 219 -0.25 8.06 -7.59
N THR A 220 -0.18 7.82 -8.91
CA THR A 220 -0.44 8.84 -9.93
C THR A 220 -0.98 8.21 -11.21
N LEU A 221 -1.59 9.00 -12.09
CA LEU A 221 -1.98 8.55 -13.43
C LEU A 221 -0.78 8.14 -14.28
N ARG A 222 0.36 8.80 -14.09
CA ARG A 222 1.60 8.50 -14.83
C ARG A 222 2.18 7.15 -14.43
N ALA A 223 2.20 6.83 -13.13
CA ALA A 223 2.65 5.53 -12.65
C ALA A 223 1.83 4.40 -13.28
N LEU A 224 0.50 4.55 -13.29
CA LEU A 224 -0.40 3.58 -13.90
C LEU A 224 -0.16 3.44 -15.41
N LEU A 225 0.03 4.55 -16.12
CA LEU A 225 0.35 4.54 -17.56
C LEU A 225 1.68 3.84 -17.85
N GLU A 226 2.71 4.13 -17.05
CA GLU A 226 4.02 3.50 -17.19
C GLU A 226 3.92 1.99 -16.98
N ALA A 227 3.22 1.58 -15.92
CA ALA A 227 2.98 0.16 -15.64
C ALA A 227 2.07 -0.53 -16.66
N ARG A 228 1.31 0.19 -17.49
CA ARG A 228 0.56 -0.39 -18.61
C ARG A 228 1.41 -0.60 -19.87
N ARG A 229 2.62 -0.05 -19.94
CA ARG A 229 3.50 -0.26 -21.10
C ARG A 229 3.85 -1.74 -21.26
N PRO A 230 4.05 -2.21 -22.51
CA PRO A 230 4.53 -3.56 -22.75
C PRO A 230 5.85 -3.80 -22.01
N LEU A 231 5.97 -4.95 -21.38
CA LEU A 231 7.25 -5.38 -20.84
C LEU A 231 8.20 -5.76 -21.98
N ASP A 232 9.48 -5.44 -21.81
CA ASP A 232 10.54 -6.02 -22.65
C ASP A 232 10.50 -7.56 -22.58
N PRO A 233 10.94 -8.30 -23.61
CA PRO A 233 10.98 -9.75 -23.58
C PRO A 233 11.72 -10.27 -22.33
N ALA A 234 11.14 -11.25 -21.62
CA ALA A 234 11.82 -11.89 -20.50
C ALA A 234 13.13 -12.55 -20.95
N PRO A 235 14.16 -12.61 -20.08
CA PRO A 235 15.18 -13.65 -20.20
C PRO A 235 14.52 -15.04 -20.23
N ASP A 236 15.14 -16.02 -20.91
CA ASP A 236 14.59 -17.35 -21.23
C ASP A 236 14.07 -18.21 -20.04
N GLU A 237 14.27 -17.79 -18.79
CA GLU A 237 13.74 -18.44 -17.59
C GLU A 237 12.97 -17.46 -16.69
N GLU A 238 11.64 -17.38 -16.84
CA GLU A 238 10.78 -16.67 -15.88
C GLU A 238 10.75 -17.45 -14.55
N ARG A 239 11.49 -16.93 -13.56
CA ARG A 239 11.63 -17.51 -12.22
C ARG A 239 10.99 -16.63 -11.16
N MET A 240 10.43 -17.26 -10.13
CA MET A 240 9.94 -16.60 -8.92
C MET A 240 11.08 -16.44 -7.91
N LEU A 241 11.35 -15.22 -7.45
CA LEU A 241 12.17 -14.98 -6.25
C LEU A 241 11.28 -15.19 -5.02
N ILE A 242 11.70 -16.08 -4.11
CA ILE A 242 11.02 -16.34 -2.84
C ILE A 242 11.98 -15.95 -1.73
N VAL A 243 11.57 -15.01 -0.89
CA VAL A 243 12.31 -14.59 0.31
C VAL A 243 11.51 -15.02 1.53
N ALA A 244 12.03 -15.94 2.32
CA ALA A 244 11.32 -16.57 3.43
C ALA A 244 12.15 -16.52 4.72
N LEU A 245 11.70 -15.74 5.71
CA LEU A 245 12.36 -15.61 7.01
C LEU A 245 11.39 -15.96 8.16
N PRO A 246 11.34 -17.22 8.61
CA PRO A 246 10.55 -17.61 9.78
C PRO A 246 11.14 -17.05 11.08
N ASP A 247 12.48 -16.97 11.15
CA ASP A 247 13.22 -16.44 12.28
C ASP A 247 14.10 -15.28 11.80
N THR A 248 13.97 -14.12 12.45
CA THR A 248 14.79 -12.95 12.21
C THR A 248 15.33 -12.44 13.55
N PRO A 249 16.62 -12.06 13.65
CA PRO A 249 17.18 -11.53 14.89
C PRO A 249 16.32 -10.38 15.46
N ASP A 250 16.11 -10.41 16.77
CA ASP A 250 15.33 -9.41 17.53
C ASP A 250 13.85 -9.24 17.12
N ALA A 251 13.32 -10.10 16.23
CA ALA A 251 11.92 -10.12 15.84
C ALA A 251 11.16 -11.32 16.43
N VAL A 252 9.83 -11.24 16.43
CA VAL A 252 8.97 -12.36 16.84
C VAL A 252 8.98 -13.43 15.72
N PRO A 253 9.13 -14.72 16.02
CA PRO A 253 9.07 -15.77 14.99
C PRO A 253 7.73 -15.75 14.24
N LEU A 254 7.80 -15.94 12.92
CA LEU A 254 6.64 -16.11 12.04
C LEU A 254 6.43 -17.61 11.81
N THR A 255 5.29 -18.13 12.26
CA THR A 255 5.00 -19.56 12.31
C THR A 255 4.49 -20.15 10.99
N ASP A 256 3.91 -19.33 10.11
CA ASP A 256 3.28 -19.74 8.85
C ASP A 256 4.14 -19.46 7.60
N VAL A 257 5.34 -18.88 7.75
CA VAL A 257 6.28 -18.65 6.63
C VAL A 257 6.58 -19.93 5.86
N ALA A 258 6.72 -21.05 6.57
CA ALA A 258 6.95 -22.36 5.96
C ALA A 258 5.81 -22.76 5.00
N ARG A 259 4.56 -22.40 5.33
CA ARG A 259 3.38 -22.71 4.51
C ARG A 259 3.41 -21.96 3.18
N GLU A 260 3.75 -20.67 3.20
CA GLU A 260 3.91 -19.87 1.97
C GLU A 260 5.10 -20.36 1.13
N ARG A 261 6.25 -20.60 1.77
CA ARG A 261 7.44 -21.16 1.11
C ARG A 261 7.14 -22.48 0.41
N ASP A 262 6.51 -23.44 1.10
CA ASP A 262 6.24 -24.78 0.57
C ASP A 262 5.23 -24.73 -0.58
N LEU A 263 4.21 -23.88 -0.47
CA LEU A 263 3.28 -23.61 -1.57
C LEU A 263 4.02 -23.09 -2.80
N LEU A 264 4.85 -22.05 -2.66
CA LEU A 264 5.48 -21.37 -3.78
C LEU A 264 6.57 -22.19 -4.44
N THR A 265 7.37 -22.91 -3.66
CA THR A 265 8.38 -23.82 -4.19
C THR A 265 7.76 -24.98 -4.97
N SER A 266 6.55 -25.42 -4.58
CA SER A 266 5.74 -26.39 -5.31
C SER A 266 5.15 -25.81 -6.61
N VAL A 267 4.48 -24.66 -6.54
CA VAL A 267 3.86 -23.99 -7.69
C VAL A 267 4.89 -23.61 -8.76
N PHE A 268 6.08 -23.17 -8.33
CA PHE A 268 7.17 -22.77 -9.21
C PHE A 268 8.32 -23.80 -9.20
N ALA A 269 8.01 -25.09 -9.12
CA ALA A 269 9.00 -26.17 -9.12
C ALA A 269 9.96 -26.05 -10.33
N GLY A 270 11.27 -26.06 -10.05
CA GLY A 270 12.32 -25.87 -11.07
C GLY A 270 12.44 -24.45 -11.64
N ARG A 271 11.57 -23.52 -11.23
CA ARG A 271 11.50 -22.12 -11.73
C ARG A 271 11.42 -21.11 -10.57
N ASN A 272 12.17 -21.35 -9.50
CA ASN A 272 12.26 -20.42 -8.39
C ASN A 272 13.70 -20.24 -7.89
N THR A 273 13.95 -19.10 -7.26
CA THR A 273 15.16 -18.80 -6.49
C THR A 273 14.71 -18.55 -5.06
N LEU A 274 15.11 -19.43 -4.15
CA LEU A 274 14.78 -19.34 -2.73
C LEU A 274 15.93 -18.71 -1.95
N LEU A 275 15.65 -17.64 -1.22
CA LEU A 275 16.50 -17.08 -0.18
C LEU A 275 15.81 -17.29 1.17
N GLU A 276 16.42 -18.07 2.06
CA GLU A 276 15.86 -18.38 3.38
C GLU A 276 16.91 -18.30 4.49
N GLY A 277 16.44 -18.00 5.71
CA GLY A 277 17.29 -17.86 6.89
C GLY A 277 18.49 -16.95 6.64
N ASP A 278 19.68 -17.40 7.03
CA ASP A 278 20.94 -16.64 6.96
C ASP A 278 21.36 -16.24 5.52
N SER A 279 20.79 -16.88 4.49
CA SER A 279 21.07 -16.53 3.10
C SER A 279 20.23 -15.35 2.59
N ALA A 280 19.14 -15.01 3.28
CA ALA A 280 18.24 -13.93 2.90
C ALA A 280 18.72 -12.59 3.47
N THR A 281 19.88 -12.12 3.01
CA THR A 281 20.45 -10.81 3.39
C THR A 281 19.93 -9.69 2.50
N ALA A 282 19.99 -8.45 2.98
CA ALA A 282 19.58 -7.27 2.21
C ALA A 282 20.34 -7.16 0.87
N ASP A 283 21.64 -7.46 0.86
CA ASP A 283 22.47 -7.42 -0.34
C ASP A 283 22.12 -8.55 -1.32
N ALA A 284 21.86 -9.77 -0.82
CA ALA A 284 21.45 -10.90 -1.65
C ALA A 284 20.09 -10.64 -2.31
N VAL A 285 19.11 -10.18 -1.54
CA VAL A 285 17.78 -9.81 -2.03
C VAL A 285 17.88 -8.68 -3.05
N GLY A 286 18.63 -7.62 -2.74
CA GLY A 286 18.84 -6.48 -3.64
C GLY A 286 19.51 -6.86 -4.97
N ALA A 287 20.37 -7.89 -4.97
CA ALA A 287 21.01 -8.40 -6.18
C ALA A 287 20.08 -9.29 -7.03
N GLN A 288 19.12 -9.98 -6.42
CA GLN A 288 18.18 -10.86 -7.13
C GLN A 288 16.98 -10.12 -7.70
N LEU A 289 16.52 -9.05 -7.06
CA LEU A 289 15.34 -8.27 -7.47
C LEU A 289 15.37 -7.86 -8.97
N PRO A 290 16.43 -7.22 -9.50
CA PRO A 290 16.48 -6.85 -10.92
C PRO A 290 16.50 -8.03 -11.89
N ARG A 291 16.77 -9.25 -11.40
CA ARG A 291 16.89 -10.48 -12.20
C ARG A 291 15.60 -11.29 -12.25
N HIS A 292 14.58 -10.92 -11.47
CA HIS A 292 13.35 -11.69 -11.31
C HIS A 292 12.11 -10.88 -11.66
N ARG A 293 11.31 -11.40 -12.59
CA ARG A 293 10.01 -10.80 -12.94
C ARG A 293 8.99 -10.94 -11.83
N TRP A 294 9.09 -12.00 -11.04
CA TRP A 294 8.15 -12.28 -9.97
C TRP A 294 8.91 -12.38 -8.65
N ALA A 295 8.37 -11.74 -7.63
CA ALA A 295 8.94 -11.80 -6.28
C ALA A 295 7.84 -12.03 -5.24
N HIS A 296 8.17 -12.81 -4.23
CA HIS A 296 7.34 -13.00 -3.05
C HIS A 296 8.20 -12.88 -1.80
N PHE A 297 7.73 -12.06 -0.86
CA PHE A 297 8.39 -11.80 0.41
C PHE A 297 7.49 -12.28 1.54
N CYS A 298 7.99 -13.21 2.34
CA CYS A 298 7.35 -13.73 3.53
C CYS A 298 8.32 -13.52 4.70
N CYS A 299 8.24 -12.31 5.26
CA CYS A 299 9.19 -11.80 6.25
C CYS A 299 8.57 -10.61 7.01
N HIS A 300 9.26 -10.14 8.04
CA HIS A 300 8.86 -8.91 8.70
C HIS A 300 9.02 -7.70 7.79
N GLY A 301 8.07 -6.79 7.89
CA GLY A 301 8.11 -5.47 7.27
C GLY A 301 7.94 -4.40 8.33
N GLY A 302 8.47 -3.23 8.07
CA GLY A 302 8.32 -2.07 8.96
C GLY A 302 8.27 -0.80 8.16
N GLN A 303 7.55 0.19 8.69
CA GLN A 303 7.52 1.53 8.15
C GLN A 303 7.94 2.53 9.22
N ASP A 304 8.74 3.52 8.85
CA ASP A 304 9.00 4.69 9.68
C ASP A 304 8.09 5.82 9.19
N LEU A 305 7.12 6.22 10.02
CA LEU A 305 6.12 7.22 9.62
C LEU A 305 6.72 8.63 9.48
N PHE A 306 7.88 8.89 10.08
CA PHE A 306 8.56 10.19 10.09
C PHE A 306 9.68 10.26 9.05
N ASP A 307 10.34 9.14 8.77
CA ASP A 307 11.27 8.97 7.65
C ASP A 307 10.92 7.72 6.82
N PRO A 308 9.85 7.77 6.01
CA PRO A 308 9.34 6.61 5.28
C PRO A 308 10.32 6.01 4.27
N SER A 309 11.41 6.72 3.96
CA SER A 309 12.47 6.20 3.11
C SER A 309 13.30 5.08 3.78
N GLN A 310 13.32 5.06 5.12
CA GLN A 310 14.04 4.09 5.95
C GLN A 310 13.23 2.83 6.26
N GLY A 311 11.91 2.86 6.08
CA GLY A 311 11.08 1.66 6.14
C GLY A 311 11.45 0.65 5.06
N GLY A 312 11.00 -0.59 5.20
CA GLY A 312 11.33 -1.64 4.26
C GLY A 312 11.10 -3.04 4.80
N LEU A 313 11.82 -4.00 4.21
CA LEU A 313 11.80 -5.40 4.60
C LEU A 313 12.87 -5.63 5.65
N LEU A 314 12.57 -6.35 6.73
CA LEU A 314 13.55 -6.78 7.71
C LEU A 314 14.11 -8.14 7.29
N LEU A 315 15.35 -8.14 6.80
CA LEU A 315 16.07 -9.32 6.36
C LEU A 315 16.94 -9.87 7.50
N HIS A 316 17.67 -10.95 7.23
CA HIS A 316 18.46 -11.64 8.24
C HIS A 316 19.49 -10.73 8.92
N ASP A 317 20.12 -9.85 8.15
CA ASP A 317 21.23 -9.00 8.59
C ASP A 317 20.81 -7.56 8.93
N ARG A 318 19.88 -6.99 8.16
CA ARG A 318 19.40 -5.61 8.33
C ARG A 318 18.10 -5.35 7.57
N THR A 319 17.55 -4.17 7.72
CA THR A 319 16.47 -3.68 6.86
C THR A 319 17.00 -3.35 5.45
N LEU A 320 16.33 -3.85 4.41
CA LEU A 320 16.47 -3.36 3.03
C LEU A 320 15.46 -2.24 2.84
N SER A 321 15.96 -1.00 2.80
CA SER A 321 15.13 0.20 2.84
C SER A 321 14.41 0.49 1.52
N ILE A 322 13.32 1.24 1.60
CA ILE A 322 12.59 1.79 0.45
C ILE A 322 13.52 2.64 -0.43
N ALA A 323 14.40 3.45 0.17
CA ALA A 323 15.38 4.24 -0.56
C ALA A 323 16.33 3.36 -1.39
N GLU A 324 16.82 2.27 -0.81
CA GLU A 324 17.70 1.33 -1.51
C GLU A 324 16.96 0.61 -2.64
N ILE A 325 15.72 0.20 -2.43
CA ILE A 325 14.90 -0.44 -3.48
C ILE A 325 14.61 0.55 -4.62
N SER A 326 14.30 1.80 -4.26
CA SER A 326 14.00 2.89 -5.20
C SER A 326 15.21 3.29 -6.05
N ALA A 327 16.43 3.11 -5.54
CA ALA A 327 17.67 3.38 -6.26
C ALA A 327 18.00 2.34 -7.35
N ARG A 328 17.22 1.26 -7.47
CA ARG A 328 17.43 0.17 -8.42
C ARG A 328 16.33 0.18 -9.47
N GLY A 329 16.68 -0.01 -10.73
CA GLY A 329 15.71 -0.30 -11.79
C GLY A 329 15.42 -1.80 -11.84
N HIS A 330 14.14 -2.16 -11.89
CA HIS A 330 13.66 -3.53 -12.06
C HIS A 330 12.84 -3.63 -13.34
N SER A 331 12.75 -4.82 -13.90
CA SER A 331 11.83 -5.17 -14.98
C SER A 331 10.84 -6.21 -14.48
N GLY A 332 10.19 -5.89 -13.36
CA GLY A 332 9.27 -6.76 -12.65
C GLY A 332 7.87 -6.80 -13.28
N GLU A 333 7.15 -7.88 -13.05
CA GLU A 333 5.74 -7.99 -13.41
C GLU A 333 4.85 -8.09 -12.18
N PHE A 334 5.29 -8.85 -11.17
CA PHE A 334 4.49 -9.14 -9.98
C PHE A 334 5.33 -9.20 -8.71
N ALA A 335 4.88 -8.52 -7.66
CA ALA A 335 5.42 -8.67 -6.32
C ALA A 335 4.29 -8.92 -5.32
N PHE A 336 4.48 -9.89 -4.43
CA PHE A 336 3.62 -10.11 -3.28
C PHE A 336 4.40 -9.87 -1.99
N LEU A 337 3.98 -8.87 -1.22
CA LEU A 337 4.59 -8.47 0.03
C LEU A 337 3.76 -9.04 1.20
N SER A 338 4.03 -10.30 1.57
CA SER A 338 3.53 -10.92 2.81
C SER A 338 4.37 -10.42 3.99
N ALA A 339 4.25 -9.12 4.23
CA ALA A 339 5.01 -8.37 5.22
C ALA A 339 4.19 -7.15 5.67
N CYS A 340 4.31 -6.79 6.94
CA CYS A 340 3.51 -5.74 7.59
C CYS A 340 3.84 -4.33 7.07
N MET A 341 2.82 -3.45 6.98
CA MET A 341 2.93 -2.01 6.65
C MET A 341 3.65 -1.70 5.34
N THR A 342 3.62 -2.61 4.37
CA THR A 342 4.32 -2.46 3.09
C THR A 342 3.62 -1.53 2.09
N ALA A 343 2.36 -1.19 2.33
CA ALA A 343 1.57 -0.26 1.54
C ALA A 343 1.26 1.07 2.26
N THR A 344 1.80 1.29 3.46
CA THR A 344 1.57 2.51 4.25
C THR A 344 2.72 3.49 4.08
N GLY A 345 2.40 4.78 3.90
CA GLY A 345 3.38 5.86 3.72
C GLY A 345 3.70 6.63 5.00
N GLY A 346 4.40 7.75 4.84
CA GLY A 346 4.69 8.68 5.94
C GLY A 346 3.57 9.70 6.17
N VAL A 347 3.61 10.35 7.33
CA VAL A 347 2.62 11.38 7.73
C VAL A 347 2.97 12.80 7.26
N ALA A 348 4.26 13.09 7.03
CA ALA A 348 4.72 14.42 6.62
C ALA A 348 4.69 14.63 5.09
N LEU A 349 4.93 13.56 4.32
CA LEU A 349 5.04 13.56 2.85
C LEU A 349 4.07 12.55 2.24
N SER A 350 2.81 12.57 2.70
CA SER A 350 1.82 11.55 2.34
C SER A 350 1.51 11.50 0.84
N ASP A 351 1.59 12.64 0.13
CA ASP A 351 1.40 12.72 -1.32
C ASP A 351 2.56 12.13 -2.15
N GLU A 352 3.73 11.93 -1.54
CA GLU A 352 4.88 11.34 -2.23
C GLU A 352 4.76 9.80 -2.37
N ALA A 353 3.77 9.20 -1.71
CA ALA A 353 3.50 7.77 -1.72
C ALA A 353 4.76 6.94 -1.46
N ILE A 354 5.57 7.33 -0.47
CA ILE A 354 6.78 6.60 -0.07
C ILE A 354 6.37 5.35 0.70
N THR A 355 5.97 4.32 -0.04
CA THR A 355 5.60 3.00 0.48
C THR A 355 6.44 1.95 -0.25
N LEU A 356 6.62 0.77 0.36
CA LEU A 356 7.36 -0.31 -0.30
C LEU A 356 6.65 -0.78 -1.59
N ALA A 357 5.33 -0.86 -1.55
CA ALA A 357 4.53 -1.22 -2.72
C ALA A 357 4.66 -0.20 -3.86
N ALA A 358 4.61 1.10 -3.54
CA ALA A 358 4.81 2.15 -4.52
C ALA A 358 6.25 2.19 -5.04
N ALA A 359 7.25 1.98 -4.18
CA ALA A 359 8.65 1.92 -4.58
C ALA A 359 8.90 0.80 -5.59
N LEU A 360 8.43 -0.42 -5.32
CA LEU A 360 8.50 -1.53 -6.28
C LEU A 360 7.75 -1.21 -7.56
N HIS A 361 6.59 -0.55 -7.46
CA HIS A 361 5.80 -0.14 -8.61
C HIS A 361 6.52 0.87 -9.50
N TYR A 362 7.05 1.94 -8.92
CA TYR A 362 7.82 2.98 -9.60
C TYR A 362 9.13 2.45 -10.19
N THR A 363 9.73 1.45 -9.55
CA THR A 363 10.97 0.84 -10.00
C THR A 363 10.78 -0.33 -10.95
N GLY A 364 9.54 -0.69 -11.28
CA GLY A 364 9.24 -1.51 -12.47
C GLY A 364 8.30 -2.68 -12.24
N TYR A 365 7.98 -3.08 -11.01
CA TYR A 365 6.97 -4.13 -10.77
C TYR A 365 5.57 -3.62 -11.10
N ARG A 366 4.95 -4.19 -12.13
CA ARG A 366 3.64 -3.71 -12.61
C ARG A 366 2.55 -3.88 -11.56
N GLN A 367 2.45 -5.09 -10.99
CA GLN A 367 1.43 -5.46 -10.02
C GLN A 367 2.08 -5.73 -8.66
N VAL A 368 1.62 -5.05 -7.62
CA VAL A 368 2.13 -5.24 -6.26
C VAL A 368 0.97 -5.46 -5.31
N ILE A 369 0.97 -6.61 -4.63
CA ILE A 369 0.08 -6.86 -3.49
C ILE A 369 0.88 -6.57 -2.22
N GLY A 370 0.32 -5.77 -1.31
CA GLY A 370 0.94 -5.44 -0.03
C GLY A 370 -0.08 -5.19 1.07
N THR A 371 0.38 -4.81 2.26
CA THR A 371 -0.47 -4.64 3.44
C THR A 371 -0.35 -3.23 4.04
N LEU A 372 -1.47 -2.65 4.50
CA LEU A 372 -1.48 -1.35 5.16
C LEU A 372 -1.03 -1.42 6.63
N TRP A 373 -1.21 -2.55 7.30
CA TRP A 373 -0.80 -2.72 8.69
C TRP A 373 -0.40 -4.16 8.99
N SER A 374 -0.01 -4.42 10.23
CA SER A 374 0.36 -5.74 10.72
C SER A 374 -0.78 -6.75 10.52
N VAL A 375 -0.52 -7.80 9.75
CA VAL A 375 -1.47 -8.90 9.50
C VAL A 375 -1.12 -10.11 10.34
N TYR A 376 -2.13 -10.91 10.69
CA TYR A 376 -1.88 -12.21 11.29
C TYR A 376 -1.25 -13.15 10.25
N ASP A 377 -0.21 -13.86 10.67
CA ASP A 377 0.59 -14.73 9.80
C ASP A 377 -0.27 -15.83 9.13
N ASP A 378 -1.20 -16.43 9.88
CA ASP A 378 -2.13 -17.44 9.35
C ASP A 378 -3.08 -16.85 8.28
N VAL A 379 -3.49 -15.59 8.43
CA VAL A 379 -4.34 -14.88 7.48
C VAL A 379 -3.55 -14.50 6.23
N ALA A 380 -2.31 -14.02 6.38
CA ALA A 380 -1.45 -13.67 5.26
C ALA A 380 -1.19 -14.89 4.35
N ALA A 381 -0.85 -16.03 4.95
CA ALA A 381 -0.64 -17.26 4.21
C ALA A 381 -1.93 -17.85 3.60
N ASP A 382 -3.11 -17.65 4.22
CA ASP A 382 -4.40 -17.99 3.61
C ASP A 382 -4.70 -17.14 2.36
N VAL A 383 -4.44 -15.82 2.43
CA VAL A 383 -4.62 -14.91 1.30
C VAL A 383 -3.65 -15.24 0.19
N ALA A 384 -2.36 -15.46 0.49
CA ALA A 384 -1.38 -15.87 -0.49
C ALA A 384 -1.81 -17.17 -1.18
N ALA A 385 -2.22 -18.19 -0.42
CA ALA A 385 -2.71 -19.45 -0.98
C ALA A 385 -3.91 -19.26 -1.93
N ALA A 386 -4.89 -18.44 -1.54
CA ALA A 386 -6.05 -18.16 -2.39
C ALA A 386 -5.68 -17.38 -3.66
N VAL A 387 -4.79 -16.39 -3.55
CA VAL A 387 -4.32 -15.59 -4.70
C VAL A 387 -3.54 -16.47 -5.68
N TYR A 388 -2.54 -17.23 -5.22
CA TYR A 388 -1.75 -18.07 -6.11
C TYR A 388 -2.56 -19.20 -6.74
N ALA A 389 -3.56 -19.74 -6.03
CA ALA A 389 -4.48 -20.70 -6.62
C ALA A 389 -5.27 -20.11 -7.81
N ASP A 390 -5.74 -18.86 -7.70
CA ASP A 390 -6.44 -18.20 -8.82
C ASP A 390 -5.49 -17.86 -9.97
N LEU A 391 -4.32 -17.30 -9.65
CA LEU A 391 -3.31 -16.88 -10.62
C LEU A 391 -2.68 -18.05 -11.38
N THR A 392 -2.86 -19.29 -10.92
CA THR A 392 -2.32 -20.49 -11.56
C THR A 392 -3.41 -21.45 -12.07
N ALA A 393 -4.69 -21.07 -11.96
CA ALA A 393 -5.83 -21.93 -12.28
C ALA A 393 -5.86 -22.43 -13.74
N THR A 394 -5.23 -21.70 -14.67
CA THR A 394 -5.14 -22.06 -16.09
C THR A 394 -3.93 -22.95 -16.43
N GLY A 395 -3.15 -23.35 -15.42
CA GLY A 395 -1.88 -24.08 -15.60
C GLY A 395 -0.70 -23.20 -15.98
N ARG A 396 -0.89 -21.87 -16.06
CA ARG A 396 0.15 -20.85 -16.22
C ARG A 396 -0.01 -19.81 -15.13
N PHE A 397 1.07 -19.12 -14.79
CA PHE A 397 1.02 -18.00 -13.86
C PHE A 397 0.56 -16.74 -14.61
N GLU A 398 -0.56 -16.14 -14.17
CA GLU A 398 -1.24 -15.02 -14.85
C GLU A 398 -1.28 -13.76 -13.97
N PRO A 399 -0.13 -13.11 -13.69
CA PRO A 399 -0.05 -11.97 -12.76
C PRO A 399 -0.91 -10.77 -13.15
N ALA A 400 -1.31 -10.62 -14.42
CA ALA A 400 -2.26 -9.60 -14.85
C ALA A 400 -3.63 -9.68 -14.14
N ARG A 401 -3.98 -10.84 -13.55
CA ARG A 401 -5.22 -11.07 -12.80
C ARG A 401 -5.11 -10.78 -11.30
N SER A 402 -3.99 -10.24 -10.84
CA SER A 402 -3.69 -10.06 -9.40
C SER A 402 -4.75 -9.28 -8.62
N ALA A 403 -5.32 -8.22 -9.20
CA ALA A 403 -6.40 -7.46 -8.57
C ALA A 403 -7.67 -8.30 -8.36
N ASP A 404 -8.08 -9.05 -9.38
CA ASP A 404 -9.23 -9.95 -9.32
C ASP A 404 -8.97 -11.08 -8.32
N ALA A 405 -7.80 -11.71 -8.38
CA ALA A 405 -7.39 -12.77 -7.48
C ALA A 405 -7.43 -12.31 -6.02
N LEU A 406 -6.89 -11.12 -5.72
CA LEU A 406 -6.95 -10.54 -4.37
C LEU A 406 -8.38 -10.23 -3.95
N HIS A 407 -9.18 -9.61 -4.82
CA HIS A 407 -10.57 -9.28 -4.52
C HIS A 407 -11.38 -10.54 -4.13
N TRP A 408 -11.23 -11.63 -4.87
CA TRP A 408 -11.92 -12.88 -4.57
C TRP A 408 -11.38 -13.59 -3.33
N ALA A 409 -10.07 -13.55 -3.11
CA ALA A 409 -9.45 -14.07 -1.89
C ALA A 409 -10.01 -13.38 -0.65
N ILE A 410 -10.07 -12.05 -0.65
CA ILE A 410 -10.57 -11.24 0.47
C ILE A 410 -12.07 -11.46 0.71
N ARG A 411 -12.89 -11.50 -0.35
CA ARG A 411 -14.33 -11.80 -0.20
C ARG A 411 -14.56 -13.18 0.40
N LYS A 412 -13.86 -14.19 -0.11
CA LYS A 412 -13.93 -15.55 0.44
C LYS A 412 -13.50 -15.58 1.90
N LEU A 413 -12.41 -14.90 2.24
CA LEU A 413 -11.89 -14.84 3.61
C LEU A 413 -12.91 -14.21 4.57
N ARG A 414 -13.48 -13.05 4.20
CA ARG A 414 -14.52 -12.36 4.97
C ARG A 414 -15.75 -13.24 5.17
N ASP A 415 -16.26 -13.85 4.10
CA ASP A 415 -17.54 -14.55 4.12
C ASP A 415 -17.45 -15.94 4.79
N VAL A 416 -16.33 -16.66 4.60
CA VAL A 416 -16.16 -18.03 5.10
C VAL A 416 -15.62 -18.05 6.52
N ARG A 417 -14.59 -17.24 6.85
CA ARG A 417 -13.99 -17.23 8.19
C ARG A 417 -14.64 -16.23 9.14
N ARG A 418 -15.51 -15.33 8.64
CA ARG A 418 -16.17 -14.27 9.42
C ARG A 418 -15.17 -13.46 10.26
N LEU A 419 -14.00 -13.18 9.68
CA LEU A 419 -12.96 -12.41 10.35
C LEU A 419 -13.35 -10.93 10.45
N PRO A 420 -12.90 -10.23 11.50
CA PRO A 420 -13.11 -8.79 11.62
C PRO A 420 -12.44 -8.04 10.46
N SER A 421 -12.93 -6.84 10.15
CA SER A 421 -12.41 -5.97 9.09
C SER A 421 -10.90 -5.79 9.16
N SER A 422 -10.35 -5.71 10.38
CA SER A 422 -8.92 -5.55 10.64
C SER A 422 -8.03 -6.69 10.13
N ALA A 423 -8.58 -7.88 9.91
CA ALA A 423 -7.83 -9.03 9.42
C ALA A 423 -7.70 -9.07 7.89
N TRP A 424 -8.68 -8.54 7.15
CA TRP A 424 -8.74 -8.67 5.68
C TRP A 424 -8.66 -7.33 4.93
N ALA A 425 -8.99 -6.20 5.57
CA ALA A 425 -8.87 -4.87 5.00
C ALA A 425 -7.44 -4.32 4.82
N PRO A 426 -6.35 -4.86 5.41
CA PRO A 426 -5.02 -4.32 5.13
C PRO A 426 -4.54 -4.65 3.72
N PHE A 427 -5.03 -5.71 3.07
CA PHE A 427 -4.49 -6.15 1.79
C PHE A 427 -4.91 -5.23 0.65
N THR A 428 -3.92 -4.68 -0.03
CA THR A 428 -4.11 -3.76 -1.16
C THR A 428 -3.41 -4.29 -2.40
N HIS A 429 -3.92 -3.89 -3.55
CA HIS A 429 -3.29 -4.11 -4.85
C HIS A 429 -2.93 -2.76 -5.45
N THR A 430 -1.68 -2.58 -5.87
CA THR A 430 -1.19 -1.40 -6.59
C THR A 430 -0.76 -1.81 -7.99
N GLY A 431 -1.29 -1.15 -9.02
CA GLY A 431 -0.99 -1.47 -10.41
C GLY A 431 -2.21 -1.70 -11.31
N PRO A 432 -1.98 -2.01 -12.61
CA PRO A 432 -2.99 -1.99 -13.68
C PRO A 432 -4.07 -3.08 -13.70
#